data_AF-X0ZSE4-F1
#
_entry.id   AF-X0ZSE4-F1
#
_cell.length_a   1.000
_cell.length_b   1.000
_cell.length_c   1.000
_cell.angle_alpha   90.00
_cell.angle_beta   90.00
_cell.angle_gamma   90.00
#
_symmetry.space_group_name_H-M   'P 1'
#
loop_
_entity.id
_entity.type
_entity.pdbx_description
1 polymer ?
#
loop_
_entity_poly.entity_id
_entity_poly.type
_entity_poly.pdbx_seq_one_letter_code
_entity_poly.pdbx_strand_id
1 'polypeptide(L)'
;MAGAEEAPIDIKKIQAKCKKSIFWTAWYLCEFQKLSLVLHFAMAMWFQKGLAEGNRWFLCMVPRGHFKTSLLNIAYIVHILINDPNKRILMCMHNLDEAKKKGRKIKHILQGRAMRLYFPGLVPPPDARRNVWTATEFSVTRTIESPEASVTLAGVKSGIVGGHY
;
A
#
# COMPACT_ATOMS: atom_id res chain seq x y z
N MET A 1 -34.11 23.91 2.18
CA MET A 1 -32.95 23.42 1.39
C MET A 1 -32.86 21.93 1.63
N ALA A 2 -33.39 21.14 0.71
CA ALA A 2 -33.40 19.69 0.80
C ALA A 2 -31.96 19.18 0.73
N GLY A 3 -31.54 18.44 1.75
CA GLY A 3 -30.25 17.77 1.78
C GLY A 3 -30.19 16.83 0.58
N ALA A 4 -29.14 16.95 -0.22
CA ALA A 4 -28.82 15.97 -1.23
C ALA A 4 -28.65 14.63 -0.51
N GLU A 5 -29.60 13.72 -0.75
CA GLU A 5 -29.54 12.34 -0.31
C GLU A 5 -28.31 11.72 -1.01
N GLU A 6 -27.18 11.68 -0.30
CA GLU A 6 -25.95 11.07 -0.81
C GLU A 6 -26.28 9.60 -1.14
N ALA A 7 -26.26 9.28 -2.43
CA ALA A 7 -26.49 7.92 -2.90
C ALA A 7 -25.64 6.93 -2.07
N PRO A 8 -26.22 5.82 -1.59
CA PRO A 8 -25.53 4.93 -0.67
C PRO A 8 -24.20 4.46 -1.28
N ILE A 9 -23.12 4.65 -0.52
CA ILE A 9 -21.77 4.25 -0.94
C ILE A 9 -21.76 2.74 -1.16
N ASP A 10 -21.64 2.32 -2.41
CA ASP A 10 -21.47 0.90 -2.75
C ASP A 10 -20.06 0.43 -2.37
N ILE A 11 -19.94 -0.06 -1.14
CA ILE A 11 -18.70 -0.58 -0.55
C ILE A 11 -18.07 -1.65 -1.44
N LYS A 12 -18.88 -2.58 -2.00
CA LYS A 12 -18.37 -3.69 -2.83
C LYS A 12 -17.78 -3.17 -4.13
N LYS A 13 -18.41 -2.19 -4.75
CA LYS A 13 -17.89 -1.54 -5.96
C LYS A 13 -16.58 -0.82 -5.71
N ILE A 14 -16.43 -0.14 -4.57
CA ILE A 14 -15.17 0.53 -4.20
C ILE A 14 -14.06 -0.49 -3.91
N GLN A 15 -14.37 -1.56 -3.17
CA GLN A 15 -13.43 -2.67 -2.93
C GLN A 15 -12.93 -3.25 -4.26
N ALA A 16 -13.84 -3.56 -5.19
CA ALA A 16 -13.49 -4.11 -6.50
C ALA A 16 -12.58 -3.16 -7.31
N LYS A 17 -12.88 -1.86 -7.29
CA LYS A 17 -12.03 -0.84 -7.94
C LYS A 17 -10.63 -0.79 -7.32
N CYS A 18 -10.52 -0.78 -5.99
CA CYS A 18 -9.23 -0.75 -5.30
C CYS A 18 -8.42 -2.01 -5.58
N LYS A 19 -9.04 -3.19 -5.51
CA LYS A 19 -8.39 -4.47 -5.84
C LYS A 19 -7.89 -4.53 -7.28
N LYS A 20 -8.59 -3.89 -8.22
CA LYS A 20 -8.22 -3.87 -9.64
C LYS A 20 -7.15 -2.82 -9.99
N SER A 21 -7.03 -1.72 -9.24
CA SER A 21 -6.14 -0.62 -9.62
C SER A 21 -5.40 0.04 -8.47
N ILE A 22 -4.09 0.23 -8.68
CA ILE A 22 -3.22 1.01 -7.78
C ILE A 22 -3.69 2.47 -7.73
N PHE A 23 -4.14 3.03 -8.85
CA PHE A 23 -4.64 4.42 -8.88
C PHE A 23 -5.86 4.59 -7.99
N TRP A 24 -6.85 3.69 -8.08
CA TRP A 24 -8.04 3.75 -7.24
C TRP A 24 -7.74 3.44 -5.76
N THR A 25 -6.76 2.56 -5.49
CA THR A 25 -6.24 2.37 -4.13
C THR A 25 -5.66 3.67 -3.56
N ALA A 26 -4.85 4.38 -4.36
CA ALA A 26 -4.26 5.64 -3.97
C ALA A 26 -5.31 6.74 -3.72
N TRP A 27 -6.39 6.74 -4.52
CA TRP A 27 -7.49 7.68 -4.40
C TRP A 27 -8.38 7.41 -3.18
N TYR A 28 -8.94 6.20 -3.08
CA TYR A 28 -9.95 5.88 -2.07
C TYR A 28 -9.38 5.47 -0.71
N LEU A 29 -8.27 4.73 -0.68
CA LEU A 29 -7.72 4.19 0.57
C LEU A 29 -6.61 5.06 1.13
N CYS A 30 -5.71 5.55 0.27
CA CYS A 30 -4.61 6.42 0.70
C CYS A 30 -5.01 7.90 0.77
N GLU A 31 -6.18 8.27 0.24
CA GLU A 31 -6.74 9.63 0.22
C GLU A 31 -5.79 10.68 -0.37
N PHE A 32 -5.00 10.29 -1.38
CA PHE A 32 -4.04 11.19 -2.02
C PHE A 32 -4.73 12.19 -2.95
N GLN A 33 -4.64 13.47 -2.58
CA GLN A 33 -5.31 14.58 -3.28
C GLN A 33 -4.58 15.05 -4.55
N LYS A 34 -3.28 14.78 -4.67
CA LYS A 34 -2.43 15.29 -5.77
C LYS A 34 -2.23 14.23 -6.87
N LEU A 35 -3.31 13.57 -7.26
CA LEU A 35 -3.30 12.58 -8.34
C LEU A 35 -3.95 13.17 -9.60
N SER A 36 -3.41 12.80 -10.76
CA SER A 36 -3.91 13.25 -12.07
C SER A 36 -4.09 12.06 -12.99
N LEU A 37 -5.11 12.12 -13.86
CA LEU A 37 -5.35 11.07 -14.85
C LEU A 37 -4.24 11.01 -15.89
N VAL A 38 -3.68 12.15 -16.29
CA VAL A 38 -2.64 12.20 -17.34
C VAL A 38 -1.36 11.48 -16.89
N LEU A 39 -0.86 11.77 -15.68
CA LEU A 39 0.41 11.22 -15.22
C LEU A 39 0.22 9.97 -14.36
N HIS A 40 -0.58 10.07 -13.30
CA HIS A 40 -0.62 9.05 -12.26
C HIS A 40 -1.46 7.84 -12.67
N PHE A 41 -2.58 8.05 -13.36
CA PHE A 41 -3.35 6.93 -13.89
C PHE A 41 -2.58 6.20 -15.01
N ALA A 42 -1.96 6.94 -15.94
CA ALA A 42 -1.09 6.34 -16.95
C ALA A 42 0.07 5.55 -16.34
N MET A 43 0.74 6.09 -15.31
CA MET A 43 1.82 5.43 -14.59
C MET A 43 1.36 4.15 -13.87
N ALA A 44 0.20 4.19 -13.20
CA ALA A 44 -0.38 2.99 -12.56
C ALA A 44 -0.74 1.93 -13.61
N MET A 45 -1.36 2.32 -14.72
CA MET A 45 -1.72 1.42 -15.81
C MET A 45 -0.50 0.78 -16.46
N TRP A 46 0.53 1.57 -16.77
CA TRP A 46 1.81 1.06 -17.30
C TRP A 46 2.44 0.03 -16.37
N PHE A 47 2.53 0.36 -15.08
CA PHE A 47 3.12 -0.52 -14.08
C PHE A 47 2.31 -1.82 -13.91
N GLN A 48 0.99 -1.72 -13.76
CA GLN A 48 0.11 -2.89 -13.63
C GLN A 48 0.09 -3.77 -14.88
N LYS A 49 0.11 -3.17 -16.08
CA LYS A 49 0.22 -3.91 -17.34
C LYS A 49 1.52 -4.71 -17.38
N GLY A 50 2.65 -4.08 -17.06
CA GLY A 50 3.92 -4.78 -17.02
C GLY A 50 3.93 -5.93 -16.01
N LEU A 51 3.33 -5.75 -14.83
CA LEU A 51 3.21 -6.84 -13.84
C LEU A 51 2.39 -8.01 -14.38
N ALA A 52 1.28 -7.73 -15.07
CA ALA A 52 0.43 -8.76 -15.69
C ALA A 52 1.14 -9.51 -16.83
N GLU A 53 2.06 -8.85 -17.52
CA GLU A 53 2.93 -9.43 -18.55
C GLU A 53 4.13 -10.21 -17.97
N GLY A 54 4.27 -10.25 -16.64
CA GLY A 54 5.34 -10.98 -15.95
C GLY A 54 6.63 -10.17 -15.71
N ASN A 55 6.64 -8.87 -16.01
CA ASN A 55 7.80 -8.02 -15.74
C ASN A 55 8.09 -7.96 -14.24
N ARG A 56 9.34 -8.27 -13.88
CA ARG A 56 9.83 -8.23 -12.50
C ARG A 56 10.59 -6.95 -12.16
N TRP A 57 11.06 -6.23 -13.18
CA TRP A 57 11.94 -5.08 -13.05
C TRP A 57 11.31 -3.85 -13.70
N PHE A 58 11.33 -2.72 -12.98
CA PHE A 58 10.74 -1.46 -13.44
C PHE A 58 11.69 -0.30 -13.14
N LEU A 59 11.88 0.58 -14.12
CA LEU A 59 12.56 1.86 -13.95
C LEU A 59 11.58 2.99 -14.26
N CYS A 60 11.28 3.82 -13.26
CA CYS A 60 10.34 4.93 -13.39
C CYS A 60 11.05 6.26 -13.07
N MET A 61 11.34 7.04 -14.12
CA MET A 61 11.97 8.35 -14.00
C MET A 61 10.90 9.44 -14.10
N VAL A 62 10.68 10.15 -12.99
CA VAL A 62 9.74 11.27 -12.91
C VAL A 62 10.39 12.39 -12.10
N PRO A 63 10.25 13.67 -12.50
CA PRO A 63 10.80 14.80 -11.76
C PRO A 63 10.36 14.81 -10.30
N ARG A 64 11.14 15.48 -9.44
CA ARG A 64 10.81 15.62 -8.02
C ARG A 64 9.47 16.35 -7.84
N GLY A 65 8.76 16.06 -6.76
CA GLY A 65 7.47 16.71 -6.44
C GLY A 65 6.24 16.13 -7.15
N HIS A 66 6.40 15.17 -8.06
CA HIS A 66 5.32 14.57 -8.85
C HIS A 66 4.74 13.28 -8.23
N PHE A 67 4.78 13.14 -6.91
CA PHE A 67 4.09 12.08 -6.16
C PHE A 67 4.36 10.61 -6.56
N LYS A 68 5.43 10.32 -7.34
CA LYS A 68 5.80 8.96 -7.76
C LYS A 68 5.93 7.97 -6.60
N THR A 69 6.62 8.35 -5.53
CA THR A 69 6.82 7.51 -4.33
C THR A 69 5.51 7.25 -3.59
N SER A 70 4.59 8.21 -3.62
CA SER A 70 3.27 8.02 -3.01
C SER A 70 2.50 6.95 -3.78
N LEU A 71 2.47 7.03 -5.12
CA LEU A 71 1.75 6.05 -5.93
C LEU A 71 2.43 4.67 -5.97
N LEU A 72 3.68 4.61 -6.43
CA LEU A 72 4.35 3.34 -6.74
C LEU A 72 5.00 2.66 -5.53
N ASN A 73 5.18 3.34 -4.40
CA ASN A 73 5.63 2.69 -3.16
C ASN A 73 4.48 2.59 -2.15
N ILE A 74 3.93 3.71 -1.68
CA ILE A 74 2.93 3.67 -0.60
C ILE A 74 1.62 3.00 -1.05
N ALA A 75 0.98 3.53 -2.10
CA ALA A 75 -0.30 3.00 -2.56
C ALA A 75 -0.16 1.59 -3.16
N TYR A 76 0.96 1.30 -3.84
CA TYR A 76 1.23 -0.04 -4.34
C TYR A 76 1.37 -1.08 -3.20
N ILE A 77 2.09 -0.76 -2.11
CA ILE A 77 2.16 -1.67 -0.95
C ILE A 77 0.77 -1.92 -0.37
N VAL A 78 -0.04 -0.88 -0.18
CA VAL A 78 -1.44 -1.04 0.28
C VAL A 78 -2.23 -1.90 -0.70
N HIS A 79 -2.05 -1.69 -2.01
CA HIS A 79 -2.72 -2.45 -3.06
C HIS A 79 -2.34 -3.93 -3.05
N ILE A 80 -1.08 -4.26 -2.79
CA ILE A 80 -0.66 -5.66 -2.62
C ILE A 80 -1.38 -6.25 -1.40
N LEU A 81 -1.33 -5.58 -0.25
CA LEU A 81 -1.86 -6.12 1.00
C LEU A 81 -3.38 -6.36 0.97
N ILE A 82 -4.16 -5.52 0.28
CA ILE A 82 -5.62 -5.75 0.13
C ILE A 82 -5.97 -6.90 -0.82
N ASN A 83 -5.05 -7.29 -1.70
CA ASN A 83 -5.24 -8.36 -2.67
C ASN A 83 -4.68 -9.69 -2.17
N ASP A 84 -3.50 -9.65 -1.53
CA ASP A 84 -2.85 -10.80 -0.93
C ASP A 84 -2.12 -10.36 0.36
N PRO A 85 -2.76 -10.51 1.54
CA PRO A 85 -2.15 -10.13 2.81
C PRO A 85 -0.95 -11.01 3.19
N ASN A 86 -0.80 -12.18 2.57
CA ASN A 86 0.28 -13.13 2.87
C ASN A 86 1.61 -12.76 2.19
N LYS A 87 1.60 -11.77 1.28
CA LYS A 87 2.83 -11.24 0.69
C LYS A 87 3.74 -10.64 1.77
N ARG A 88 5.04 -10.88 1.59
CA ARG A 88 6.12 -10.32 2.41
C ARG A 88 6.84 -9.32 1.55
N ILE A 89 6.85 -8.05 1.95
CA ILE A 89 7.32 -6.97 1.11
C ILE A 89 8.52 -6.31 1.77
N LEU A 90 9.66 -6.31 1.07
CA LEU A 90 10.79 -5.48 1.45
C LEU A 90 10.67 -4.10 0.78
N MET A 91 10.39 -3.06 1.57
CA MET A 91 10.47 -1.68 1.09
C MET A 91 11.86 -1.11 1.39
N CYS A 92 12.72 -1.11 0.36
CA CYS A 92 14.04 -0.50 0.42
C CYS A 92 14.01 0.95 -0.09
N MET A 93 14.68 1.86 0.62
CA MET A 93 14.89 3.26 0.22
C MET A 93 16.38 3.60 0.28
N HIS A 94 16.76 4.80 -0.15
CA HIS A 94 18.16 5.26 -0.10
C HIS A 94 18.78 5.11 1.29
N ASN A 95 18.03 5.46 2.35
CA ASN A 95 18.39 5.21 3.74
C ASN A 95 17.19 4.75 4.58
N LEU A 96 17.48 4.19 5.76
CA LEU A 96 16.46 3.61 6.64
C LEU A 96 15.48 4.66 7.17
N ASP A 97 15.90 5.90 7.39
CA ASP A 97 15.02 6.95 7.90
C ASP A 97 13.97 7.38 6.89
N GLU A 98 14.32 7.41 5.60
CA GLU A 98 13.37 7.58 4.51
C GLU A 98 12.37 6.42 4.45
N ALA A 99 12.84 5.17 4.57
CA ALA A 99 11.96 4.00 4.63
C ALA A 99 10.99 4.10 5.81
N LYS A 100 11.48 4.42 7.02
CA LYS A 100 10.67 4.64 8.23
C LYS A 100 9.62 5.74 8.03
N LYS A 101 9.96 6.86 7.38
CA LYS A 101 9.00 7.94 7.05
C LYS A 101 7.85 7.42 6.18
N LYS A 102 8.14 6.61 5.16
CA LYS A 102 7.11 6.01 4.30
C LYS A 102 6.32 4.92 5.01
N GLY A 103 6.99 4.08 5.80
CA GLY A 103 6.36 3.05 6.64
C GLY A 103 5.37 3.64 7.64
N ARG A 104 5.70 4.74 8.32
CA ARG A 104 4.76 5.47 9.19
C ARG A 104 3.51 5.92 8.42
N LYS A 105 3.67 6.41 7.19
CA LYS A 105 2.54 6.82 6.36
C LYS A 105 1.66 5.63 5.95
N ILE A 106 2.26 4.49 5.59
CA ILE A 106 1.52 3.26 5.29
C ILE A 106 0.75 2.78 6.52
N LYS A 107 1.40 2.69 7.68
CA LYS A 107 0.76 2.32 8.96
C LYS A 107 -0.44 3.21 9.28
N HIS A 108 -0.28 4.52 9.12
CA HIS A 108 -1.37 5.48 9.32
C HIS A 108 -2.53 5.26 8.33
N ILE A 109 -2.24 4.96 7.06
CA ILE A 109 -3.28 4.62 6.05
C ILE A 109 -4.02 3.34 6.46
N LEU A 110 -3.28 2.29 6.80
CA LEU A 110 -3.84 0.99 7.21
C LEU A 110 -4.78 1.12 8.42
N GLN A 111 -4.43 1.97 9.39
CA GLN A 111 -5.26 2.25 10.58
C GLN A 111 -6.35 3.33 10.33
N GLY A 112 -6.40 3.89 9.12
CA GLY A 112 -7.27 4.98 8.73
C GLY A 112 -8.76 4.60 8.64
N ARG A 113 -9.62 5.61 8.51
CA ARG A 113 -11.07 5.43 8.37
C ARG A 113 -11.44 4.63 7.12
N ALA A 114 -10.86 5.00 5.97
CA ALA A 114 -11.13 4.32 4.70
C ALA A 114 -10.81 2.82 4.77
N MET A 115 -9.68 2.45 5.39
CA MET A 115 -9.31 1.05 5.55
C MET A 115 -10.25 0.27 6.47
N ARG A 116 -10.69 0.88 7.58
CA ARG A 116 -11.71 0.26 8.45
C ARG A 116 -13.07 0.10 7.77
N LEU A 117 -13.44 1.04 6.90
CA LEU A 117 -14.70 0.98 6.17
C LEU A 117 -14.67 -0.08 5.05
N TYR A 118 -13.63 -0.07 4.22
CA TYR A 118 -13.57 -0.91 3.02
C TYR A 118 -12.87 -2.26 3.25
N PHE A 119 -12.01 -2.39 4.26
CA PHE A 119 -11.23 -3.61 4.52
C PHE A 119 -11.06 -3.86 6.04
N PRO A 120 -12.16 -3.97 6.82
CA PRO A 120 -12.14 -3.99 8.29
C PRO A 120 -11.29 -5.11 8.92
N GLY A 121 -11.10 -6.24 8.24
CA GLY A 121 -10.33 -7.38 8.76
C GLY A 121 -8.82 -7.34 8.46
N LEU A 122 -8.35 -6.37 7.67
CA LEU A 122 -6.96 -6.38 7.21
C LEU A 122 -5.98 -6.01 8.34
N VAL A 123 -6.33 -5.09 9.22
CA VAL A 123 -5.47 -4.72 10.35
C VAL A 123 -5.79 -5.61 11.54
N PRO A 124 -4.79 -6.25 12.17
CA PRO A 124 -5.03 -7.07 13.35
C PRO A 124 -5.54 -6.21 14.51
N PRO A 125 -6.44 -6.73 15.37
CA PRO A 125 -6.84 -6.02 16.57
C PRO A 125 -5.65 -5.85 17.54
N PRO A 126 -5.68 -4.87 18.47
CA PRO A 126 -4.54 -4.56 19.34
C PRO A 126 -4.04 -5.74 20.18
N ASP A 127 -4.95 -6.63 20.57
CA ASP A 127 -4.75 -7.83 21.38
C ASP A 127 -4.41 -9.09 20.56
N ALA A 128 -4.27 -8.97 19.24
CA ALA A 128 -3.89 -10.09 18.39
C ALA A 128 -2.58 -10.71 18.85
N ARG A 129 -2.55 -12.04 18.97
CA ARG A 129 -1.37 -12.83 19.38
C ARG A 129 -0.11 -12.47 18.58
N ARG A 130 -0.26 -12.07 17.31
CA ARG A 130 0.81 -11.53 16.46
C ARG A 130 0.51 -10.11 16.03
N ASN A 131 0.89 -9.17 16.89
CA ASN A 131 0.79 -7.75 16.62
C ASN A 131 2.20 -7.14 16.40
N VAL A 132 2.72 -7.24 15.17
CA VAL A 132 4.01 -6.65 14.79
C VAL A 132 3.76 -5.27 14.19
N TRP A 133 4.07 -4.20 14.94
CA TRP A 133 3.90 -2.79 14.52
C TRP A 133 5.07 -1.91 14.98
N THR A 134 6.30 -2.30 14.63
CA THR A 134 7.53 -1.61 15.04
C THR A 134 7.88 -0.43 14.11
N ALA A 135 9.02 0.23 14.34
CA ALA A 135 9.51 1.28 13.46
C ALA A 135 9.94 0.76 12.08
N THR A 136 10.35 -0.50 11.98
CA THR A 136 10.95 -1.10 10.78
C THR A 136 10.14 -2.24 10.19
N GLU A 137 9.12 -2.73 10.89
CA GLU A 137 8.31 -3.85 10.44
C GLU A 137 6.85 -3.65 10.83
N PHE A 138 5.93 -4.11 9.98
CA PHE A 138 4.53 -4.22 10.37
C PHE A 138 3.82 -5.36 9.64
N SER A 139 2.84 -5.96 10.31
CA SER A 139 2.05 -7.06 9.77
C SER A 139 0.55 -6.77 9.74
N VAL A 140 -0.08 -7.15 8.64
CA VAL A 140 -1.54 -7.24 8.52
C VAL A 140 -2.01 -8.63 8.98
N THR A 141 -3.32 -8.80 9.14
CA THR A 141 -3.94 -10.10 9.39
C THR A 141 -3.64 -11.03 8.20
N ARG A 142 -2.94 -12.13 8.47
CA ARG A 142 -2.55 -13.14 7.48
C ARG A 142 -3.25 -14.47 7.75
N THR A 143 -3.44 -15.24 6.69
CA THR A 143 -3.97 -16.62 6.81
C THR A 143 -2.85 -17.64 7.01
N ILE A 144 -1.60 -17.25 6.77
CA ILE A 144 -0.43 -18.11 6.94
C ILE A 144 0.44 -17.66 8.12
N GLU A 145 1.13 -18.62 8.70
CA GLU A 145 2.18 -18.37 9.67
C GLU A 145 3.52 -18.13 8.94
N SER A 146 4.12 -16.96 9.12
CA SER A 146 5.45 -16.65 8.56
C SER A 146 6.29 -15.89 9.58
N PRO A 147 7.62 -16.13 9.64
CA PRO A 147 8.51 -15.39 10.52
C PRO A 147 8.67 -13.93 10.08
N GLU A 148 8.69 -13.64 8.78
CA GLU A 148 8.77 -12.27 8.28
C GLU A 148 7.46 -11.52 8.46
N ALA A 149 7.56 -10.21 8.68
CA ALA A 149 6.41 -9.31 8.67
C ALA A 149 5.80 -9.17 7.26
N SER A 150 4.57 -8.66 7.18
CA SER A 150 3.96 -8.34 5.87
C SER A 150 4.77 -7.26 5.13
N VAL A 151 5.34 -6.30 5.87
CA VAL A 151 6.23 -5.28 5.32
C VAL A 151 7.44 -5.09 6.23
N THR A 152 8.63 -5.20 5.65
CA THR A 152 9.92 -4.89 6.27
C THR A 152 10.55 -3.68 5.59
N LEU A 153 11.13 -2.77 6.39
CA LEU A 153 11.68 -1.50 5.95
C LEU A 153 13.21 -1.52 6.01
N ALA A 154 13.86 -1.08 4.93
CA ALA A 154 15.31 -1.08 4.84
C ALA A 154 15.88 0.15 4.14
N GLY A 155 17.13 0.48 4.46
CA GLY A 155 17.97 1.32 3.63
C GLY A 155 18.90 0.46 2.76
N VAL A 156 19.51 1.04 1.72
CA VAL A 156 20.48 0.32 0.86
C VAL A 156 21.64 -0.30 1.65
N LYS A 157 22.03 0.31 2.78
CA LYS A 157 23.11 -0.17 3.66
C LYS A 157 22.63 -1.14 4.77
N SER A 158 21.33 -1.45 4.83
CA SER A 158 20.82 -2.39 5.83
C SER A 158 21.30 -3.80 5.50
N GLY A 159 22.00 -4.45 6.43
CA GLY A 159 22.46 -5.83 6.29
C GLY A 159 21.32 -6.84 6.46
N ILE A 160 20.38 -6.88 5.52
CA ILE A 160 19.33 -7.92 5.51
C ILE A 160 19.93 -9.18 4.93
N VAL A 161 20.00 -10.24 5.74
CA VAL A 161 20.48 -11.57 5.37
C VAL A 161 19.36 -12.58 5.62
N GLY A 162 19.10 -13.46 4.64
CA GLY A 162 18.19 -14.60 4.80
C GLY A 162 16.69 -14.29 4.78
N GLY A 163 16.27 -13.08 4.44
CA GLY A 163 14.84 -12.74 4.37
C GLY A 163 14.17 -13.20 3.06
N HIS A 164 12.97 -13.77 3.16
CA HIS A 164 12.17 -14.22 2.01
C HIS A 164 11.11 -13.17 1.63
N TYR A 165 11.32 -12.46 0.52
CA TYR A 165 10.46 -11.39 0.01
C TYR A 165 10.04 -11.61 -1.45
#